data_AF-A0A354B6B1-F1
#
_entry.id   AF-A0A354B6B1-F1
#
_cell.length_a   1.000
_cell.length_b   1.000
_cell.length_c   1.000
_cell.angle_alpha   90.00
_cell.angle_beta   90.00
_cell.angle_gamma   90.00
#
_symmetry.space_group_name_H-M   'P 1'
#
loop_
_entity.id
_entity.type
_entity.pdbx_description
1 polymer ?
#
loop_
_entity_poly.entity_id
_entity_poly.type
_entity_poly.pdbx_seq_one_letter_code
_entity_poly.pdbx_strand_id
1 'polypeptide(L)' 'IRHDWLILRGPRQGAPSTEWKAGQLELLRAAGAEIQLCADDDPRNVEMMRGLGIPTLYIPSGYYGERASASVEYR' A
#
# COMPACT_ATOMS: atom_id res chain seq x y z
N ILE A 1 -9.69 14.14 8.36
CA ILE A 1 -9.99 12.81 7.78
C ILE A 1 -10.47 11.92 8.92
N ARG A 2 -11.61 11.23 8.77
CA ARG A 2 -12.10 10.23 9.74
C ARG A 2 -11.79 8.84 9.20
N HIS A 3 -11.40 7.92 10.07
CA HIS A 3 -11.15 6.53 9.75
C HIS A 3 -11.81 5.64 10.81
N ASP A 4 -12.27 4.46 10.41
CA ASP A 4 -12.78 3.44 11.33
C ASP A 4 -11.61 2.70 12.01
N TRP A 5 -10.49 2.51 11.29
CA TRP A 5 -9.32 1.77 11.74
C TRP A 5 -8.05 2.56 11.44
N LEU A 6 -7.11 2.58 12.40
CA LEU A 6 -5.77 3.15 12.24
C LEU A 6 -4.72 2.11 12.63
N ILE A 7 -4.03 1.56 11.63
CA ILE A 7 -2.99 0.55 11.83
C ILE A 7 -1.64 1.24 11.72
N LEU A 8 -0.89 1.25 12.82
CA LEU A 8 0.42 1.87 12.91
C LEU A 8 1.50 0.81 13.05
N ARG A 9 2.65 1.07 12.43
CA ARG A 9 3.84 0.24 12.64
C ARG A 9 4.43 0.53 14.01
N GLY A 10 4.66 -0.51 14.81
CA GLY A 10 5.30 -0.40 16.11
C GLY A 10 6.76 0.10 16.02
N PRO A 11 7.31 0.65 17.10
CA PRO A 11 8.70 1.11 17.13
C PRO A 11 9.66 -0.07 16.91
N ARG A 12 10.70 0.15 16.09
CA ARG A 12 11.79 -0.81 15.79
C ARG A 12 11.40 -2.04 14.96
N GLN A 13 10.30 -2.01 14.21
CA GLN A 13 10.11 -3.01 13.16
C GLN A 13 10.92 -2.63 11.92
N GLY A 14 12.03 -3.34 11.68
CA GLY A 14 12.96 -3.10 10.57
C GLY A 14 12.50 -3.63 9.21
N ALA A 15 11.31 -4.23 9.14
CA ALA A 15 10.76 -4.72 7.89
C ALA A 15 10.52 -3.57 6.89
N PRO A 16 10.82 -3.77 5.60
CA PRO A 16 10.45 -2.84 4.55
C PRO A 16 8.95 -2.50 4.61
N SER A 17 8.58 -1.26 4.26
CA SER A 17 7.18 -0.81 4.23
C SER A 17 6.29 -1.76 3.43
N THR A 18 6.79 -2.24 2.29
CA THR A 18 6.08 -3.12 1.38
C THR A 18 5.72 -4.46 2.02
N GLU A 19 6.70 -5.13 2.65
CA GLU A 19 6.49 -6.39 3.36
C GLU A 19 5.53 -6.21 4.54
N TRP A 20 5.74 -5.16 5.34
CA TRP A 20 4.90 -4.90 6.50
C TRP A 20 3.44 -4.64 6.11
N LYS A 21 3.19 -3.83 5.07
CA LYS A 21 1.84 -3.55 4.56
C LYS A 21 1.19 -4.78 3.94
N ALA A 22 1.93 -5.61 3.20
CA ALA A 22 1.42 -6.86 2.66
C ALA A 22 0.87 -7.76 3.78
N GLY A 23 1.63 -7.94 4.85
CA GLY A 23 1.17 -8.69 6.03
C GLY A 23 -0.08 -8.09 6.68
N GLN A 24 -0.22 -6.77 6.73
CA GLN A 24 -1.44 -6.16 7.27
C GLN A 24 -2.66 -6.39 6.37
N LEU A 25 -2.49 -6.35 5.04
CA LEU A 25 -3.57 -6.64 4.09
C LEU A 25 -4.04 -8.10 4.20
N GLU A 26 -3.10 -9.03 4.40
CA GLU A 26 -3.42 -10.44 4.65
C GLU A 26 -4.21 -10.61 5.96
N LEU A 27 -3.79 -9.96 7.05
CA LEU A 27 -4.50 -10.00 8.32
C LEU A 27 -5.91 -9.41 8.22
N LEU A 28 -6.09 -8.30 7.50
CA LEU A 28 -7.40 -7.70 7.25
C LEU A 28 -8.30 -8.66 6.45
N ARG A 29 -7.79 -9.26 5.37
CA ARG A 29 -8.52 -10.27 4.59
C ARG A 29 -8.88 -11.49 5.44
N ALA A 30 -7.95 -12.00 6.24
CA ALA A 30 -8.19 -13.11 7.15
C ALA A 30 -9.24 -12.79 8.22
N ALA A 31 -9.35 -11.53 8.63
CA ALA A 31 -10.39 -11.03 9.52
C ALA A 31 -11.75 -10.80 8.83
N GLY A 32 -11.86 -11.06 7.51
CA GLY A 32 -13.10 -10.93 6.74
C GLY A 32 -13.29 -9.58 6.06
N ALA A 33 -12.26 -8.71 6.00
CA ALA A 33 -12.35 -7.46 5.28
C ALA A 33 -12.27 -7.69 3.76
N GLU A 34 -13.26 -7.15 3.03
CA GLU A 34 -13.23 -7.07 1.57
C GLU A 34 -12.53 -5.79 1.12
N ILE A 35 -11.27 -5.91 0.69
CA ILE A 35 -10.46 -4.77 0.27
C ILE A 35 -10.78 -4.45 -1.20
N GLN A 36 -11.63 -3.45 -1.42
CA GLN A 36 -12.09 -3.03 -2.74
C GLN A 36 -11.11 -2.10 -3.46
N LEU A 37 -10.30 -1.35 -2.70
CA LEU A 37 -9.39 -0.34 -3.24
C LEU A 37 -8.26 -0.03 -2.26
N CYS A 38 -7.06 0.16 -2.79
CA CYS A 38 -5.93 0.76 -2.08
C CYS A 38 -5.49 2.07 -2.74
N ALA A 39 -4.87 2.96 -1.96
CA ALA A 39 -4.27 4.19 -2.43
C ALA A 39 -2.94 4.41 -1.71
N ASP A 40 -1.85 4.63 -2.46
CA ASP A 40 -0.51 4.83 -1.91
C ASP A 40 0.34 5.70 -2.85
N ASP A 41 1.32 6.37 -2.28
CA ASP A 41 2.24 7.26 -2.98
C ASP A 41 3.62 6.64 -3.22
N ASP A 42 3.95 5.53 -2.56
CA ASP A 42 5.17 4.77 -2.85
C ASP A 42 4.87 3.75 -3.97
N PRO A 43 5.52 3.88 -5.13
CA PRO A 43 5.26 2.98 -6.27
C PRO A 43 5.50 1.51 -5.96
N ARG A 44 6.41 1.18 -5.01
CA ARG A 44 6.67 -0.21 -4.61
C ARG A 44 5.50 -0.81 -3.85
N ASN A 45 4.81 -0.01 -3.04
CA ASN A 45 3.60 -0.46 -2.36
C ASN A 45 2.46 -0.61 -3.37
N VAL A 46 2.33 0.31 -4.33
CA VAL A 46 1.34 0.21 -5.41
C VAL A 46 1.51 -1.08 -6.20
N GLU A 47 2.73 -1.37 -6.64
CA GLU A 47 3.03 -2.59 -7.39
C GLU A 47 2.72 -3.85 -6.57
N MET A 48 3.11 -3.86 -5.29
CA MET A 48 2.78 -4.96 -4.39
C MET A 48 1.27 -5.18 -4.26
N MET A 49 0.48 -4.12 -4.03
CA MET A 49 -0.98 -4.25 -3.85
C MET A 49 -1.68 -4.68 -5.14
N ARG A 50 -1.20 -4.22 -6.30
CA ARG A 50 -1.65 -4.72 -7.61
C ARG A 50 -1.30 -6.19 -7.80
N GLY A 51 -0.10 -6.60 -7.41
CA GLY A 51 0.34 -8.01 -7.41
C GLY A 51 -0.52 -8.91 -6.50
N LEU A 52 -1.09 -8.37 -5.42
CA LEU A 52 -2.07 -9.05 -4.56
C LEU A 52 -3.50 -9.06 -5.13
N GLY A 53 -3.68 -8.59 -6.38
CA GLY A 53 -4.97 -8.52 -7.07
C GLY A 53 -5.89 -7.42 -6.56
N ILE A 54 -5.38 -6.42 -5.83
CA ILE A 54 -6.19 -5.34 -5.27
C ILE A 54 -6.18 -4.15 -6.25
N PRO A 55 -7.35 -3.63 -6.67
CA PRO A 55 -7.43 -2.37 -7.39
C PRO A 55 -6.69 -1.28 -6.61
N THR A 56 -5.70 -0.63 -7.22
CA THR A 56 -4.82 0.29 -6.50
C THR A 56 -4.57 1.57 -7.29
N LEU A 57 -4.87 2.70 -6.64
CA LEU A 57 -4.58 4.04 -7.10
C LEU A 57 -3.18 4.45 -6.66
N TYR A 58 -2.41 4.95 -7.62
CA TYR A 58 -1.20 5.71 -7.33
C TYR A 58 -1.56 7.18 -7.13
N ILE A 59 -1.18 7.74 -5.98
CA ILE A 59 -1.37 9.16 -5.68
C ILE A 59 0.01 9.81 -5.51
N PRO A 60 0.50 10.58 -6.50
CA PRO A 60 1.85 11.14 -6.42
C PRO A 60 1.97 12.14 -5.26
N SER A 61 2.90 11.90 -4.35
CA SER A 61 3.25 12.84 -3.27
C SER A 61 4.41 13.78 -3.64
N GLY A 62 5.07 13.53 -4.77
CA GLY A 62 6.27 14.25 -5.21
C GLY A 62 7.59 13.75 -4.59
N TYR A 63 7.53 12.88 -3.58
CA TYR A 63 8.73 12.39 -2.87
C TYR A 63 9.56 11.36 -3.65
N TYR A 64 8.95 10.63 -4.57
CA TYR A 64 9.58 9.45 -5.16
C TYR A 64 10.25 9.68 -6.53
N GLY A 65 10.22 10.91 -7.07
CA GLY A 65 11.00 11.33 -8.25
C GLY A 65 11.01 10.30 -9.39
N GLU A 66 12.20 9.89 -9.82
CA GLU A 66 12.41 8.91 -10.90
C GLU A 66 11.77 7.54 -10.65
N ARG A 67 11.56 7.15 -9.38
CA ARG A 67 10.87 5.90 -9.05
C ARG A 67 9.39 5.96 -9.43
N ALA A 68 8.78 7.14 -9.36
CA ALA A 68 7.39 7.35 -9.76
C ALA A 68 7.18 7.09 -11.27
N SER A 69 8.17 7.47 -12.10
CA SER A 69 8.08 7.32 -13.56
C SER A 69 8.36 5.90 -14.07
N ALA A 70 9.05 5.07 -13.30
CA ALA A 70 9.50 3.74 -13.76
C ALA A 70 8.49 2.60 -13.49
N SER A 71 7.44 2.83 -12.70
CA SER A 71 6.62 1.74 -12.14
C SER A 71 5.11 1.95 -12.18
N VAL A 72 4.63 3.08 -12.71
CA VAL A 72 3.18 3.36 -12.77
C VAL A 72 2.80 3.87 -14.16
N GLU A 73 2.24 3.00 -14.99
CA GLU A 73 1.40 3.46 -16.10
C GLU A 73 0.11 4.04 -15.51
N TYR A 74 -0.20 5.29 -15.87
CA TYR A 74 -1.53 5.86 -15.67
C TYR A 74 -2.42 5.24 -16.74
N ARG A 75 -3.22 4.23 -16.39
CA ARG A 75 -4.31 3.71 -17.22
C ARG A 75 -5.64 3.97 -16.55
#